data_AF-T1C0R4-F1
#
_entry.id   AF-T1C0R4-F1
#
_cell.length_a   1.000
_cell.length_b   1.000
_cell.length_c   1.000
_cell.angle_alpha   90.00
_cell.angle_beta   90.00
_cell.angle_gamma   90.00
#
_symmetry.space_group_name_H-M   'P 1'
#
loop_
_entity.id
_entity.type
_entity.pdbx_description
1 polymer ?
#
loop_
_entity_poly.entity_id
_entity_poly.type
_entity_poly.pdbx_seq_one_letter_code
_entity_poly.pdbx_strand_id
1 'polypeptide(L)'
;TWGPAAGVHEAHDFPGTILAGHPLRQVAAATPAVTVAIAKKAGSNAVTVAADVIHRARELAGVMLPSDINMIITRNSGLSANAKVNSLVEDLLVAVVIVLVLLTIGLGWREAIVVAVAIPVVFGLTLAFNLMLGFTINRVTLFALILSLGLLVDDPIVDVENISRHFALEGKATRLIALK
;
A
#
# COMPACT_ATOMS: atom_id res chain seq x y z
N THR A 1 -25.31 -4.28 -1.69
CA THR A 1 -25.41 -5.35 -0.67
C THR A 1 -24.02 -5.58 -0.10
N TRP A 2 -23.75 -5.04 1.09
CA TRP A 2 -22.47 -5.24 1.77
C TRP A 2 -22.61 -6.49 2.64
N GLY A 3 -22.38 -7.66 2.04
CA GLY A 3 -22.16 -8.91 2.76
C GLY A 3 -20.67 -9.08 3.07
N PRO A 4 -20.30 -9.93 4.04
CA PRO A 4 -18.91 -10.17 4.39
C PRO A 4 -18.20 -10.78 3.17
N ALA A 5 -17.28 -10.02 2.58
CA ALA A 5 -16.40 -10.55 1.56
C ALA A 5 -15.49 -11.59 2.23
N ALA A 6 -15.66 -12.84 1.84
CA ALA A 6 -14.78 -13.94 2.21
C ALA A 6 -13.33 -13.53 1.94
N GLY A 7 -12.52 -13.44 2.98
CA GLY A 7 -11.08 -13.21 2.86
C GLY A 7 -10.49 -12.12 3.74
N VAL A 8 -11.29 -11.30 4.46
CA VAL A 8 -10.71 -10.41 5.48
C VAL A 8 -10.71 -11.12 6.82
N HIS A 9 -9.53 -11.64 7.19
CA HIS A 9 -9.24 -12.15 8.53
C HIS A 9 -9.76 -11.16 9.58
N GLU A 10 -10.40 -11.69 10.62
CA GLU A 10 -10.99 -11.02 11.79
C GLU A 10 -10.28 -9.72 12.19
N ALA A 11 -10.59 -8.61 11.53
CA ALA A 11 -10.10 -7.32 11.99
C ALA A 11 -10.94 -6.97 13.21
N HIS A 12 -10.28 -6.69 14.33
CA HIS A 12 -10.90 -6.31 15.60
C HIS A 12 -11.82 -5.08 15.54
N ASP A 13 -11.98 -4.44 14.37
CA ASP A 13 -12.65 -3.15 14.15
C ASP A 13 -13.63 -3.14 12.96
N PHE A 14 -14.13 -4.31 12.57
CA PHE A 14 -15.15 -4.45 11.52
C PHE A 14 -16.49 -3.81 11.93
N PRO A 15 -17.28 -3.30 10.95
CA PRO A 15 -18.67 -2.99 11.19
C PRO A 15 -19.42 -4.20 11.75
N GLY A 16 -20.06 -4.03 12.90
CA GLY A 16 -20.68 -5.10 13.68
C GLY A 16 -19.89 -5.51 14.92
N THR A 17 -18.63 -5.06 15.08
CA THR A 17 -17.87 -5.32 16.31
C THR A 17 -18.50 -4.60 17.50
N ILE A 18 -18.78 -5.37 18.55
CA ILE A 18 -19.20 -4.87 19.86
C ILE A 18 -17.94 -4.50 20.64
N LEU A 19 -17.77 -3.21 20.93
CA LEU A 19 -16.65 -2.68 21.70
C LEU A 19 -16.84 -2.85 23.21
N ALA A 20 -18.09 -2.87 23.65
CA ALA A 20 -18.48 -3.16 25.03
C ALA A 20 -19.95 -3.57 25.11
N GLY A 21 -20.26 -4.40 26.10
CA GLY A 21 -21.60 -4.90 26.40
C GLY A 21 -21.80 -6.37 26.02
N HIS A 22 -23.06 -6.82 26.04
CA HIS A 22 -23.40 -8.24 25.82
C HIS A 22 -23.63 -8.55 24.35
N PRO A 23 -23.29 -9.78 23.88
CA PRO A 23 -23.58 -10.19 22.52
C PRO A 23 -25.08 -10.03 22.26
N LEU A 24 -25.40 -9.17 21.30
CA LEU A 24 -26.78 -8.96 20.89
C LEU A 24 -27.30 -10.29 20.33
N ARG A 25 -28.11 -11.00 21.12
CA ARG A 25 -28.99 -12.07 20.62
C ARG A 25 -29.70 -11.49 19.41
N GLN A 26 -29.68 -12.16 18.27
CA GLN A 26 -30.16 -11.65 16.99
C GLN A 26 -31.62 -11.16 17.13
N VAL A 27 -31.80 -9.90 17.53
CA VAL A 27 -33.11 -9.33 17.78
C VAL A 27 -33.58 -8.82 16.43
N ALA A 28 -34.54 -9.52 15.84
CA ALA A 28 -35.19 -9.14 14.59
C ALA A 28 -35.99 -7.81 14.68
N ALA A 29 -35.92 -7.09 15.80
CA ALA A 29 -36.63 -5.85 16.08
C ALA A 29 -35.65 -4.69 16.26
N ALA A 30 -36.00 -3.52 15.73
CA ALA A 30 -35.23 -2.30 15.84
C ALA A 30 -35.03 -1.93 17.32
N THR A 31 -33.78 -1.83 17.75
CA THR A 31 -33.42 -1.38 19.11
C THR A 31 -33.23 0.14 19.12
N PRO A 32 -33.60 0.84 20.21
CA PRO A 32 -33.27 2.25 20.38
C PRO A 32 -31.75 2.43 20.30
N ALA A 33 -31.29 3.32 19.42
CA ALA A 33 -29.87 3.54 19.17
C ALA A 33 -29.55 5.02 18.98
N VAL A 34 -28.39 5.44 19.47
CA VAL A 34 -27.81 6.76 19.22
C VAL A 34 -26.59 6.58 18.32
N THR A 35 -26.57 7.28 17.18
CA THR A 35 -25.44 7.23 16.25
C THR A 35 -24.53 8.42 16.46
N VAL A 36 -23.26 8.16 16.77
CA VAL A 36 -22.21 9.17 16.86
C VAL A 36 -21.34 9.07 15.61
N ALA A 37 -21.37 10.10 14.77
CA ALA A 37 -20.57 10.18 13.56
C ALA A 37 -19.31 11.00 13.83
N ILE A 38 -18.13 10.40 13.62
CA ILE A 38 -16.84 11.07 13.80
C ILE A 38 -16.18 11.24 12.43
N ALA A 39 -15.88 12.49 12.09
CA ALA A 39 -15.22 12.85 10.85
C ALA A 39 -13.77 13.26 11.11
N LYS A 40 -12.87 12.84 10.23
CA LYS A 40 -11.46 13.26 10.27
C LYS A 40 -11.33 14.73 9.83
N LYS A 41 -10.34 15.44 10.35
CA LYS A 41 -9.98 16.78 9.84
C LYS A 41 -9.34 16.68 8.44
N ALA A 42 -9.47 17.72 7.63
CA ALA A 42 -8.68 17.83 6.38
C ALA A 42 -7.18 17.72 6.69
N GLY A 43 -6.42 17.04 5.83
CA GLY A 43 -4.99 16.76 6.04
C GLY A 43 -4.66 15.64 7.03
N SER A 44 -5.61 15.16 7.84
CA SER A 44 -5.36 14.03 8.76
C SER A 44 -5.48 12.66 8.06
N ASN A 45 -4.72 11.69 8.56
CA ASN A 45 -4.73 10.30 8.09
C ASN A 45 -5.95 9.55 8.63
N ALA A 46 -6.77 9.02 7.71
CA ALA A 46 -8.02 8.35 8.05
C ALA A 46 -7.83 7.04 8.82
N VAL A 47 -6.72 6.33 8.60
CA VAL A 47 -6.41 5.05 9.25
C VAL A 47 -6.06 5.30 10.72
N THR A 48 -5.15 6.23 10.98
CA THR A 48 -4.71 6.59 12.35
C THR A 48 -5.85 7.19 13.15
N VAL A 49 -6.60 8.15 12.58
CA VAL A 49 -7.75 8.76 13.27
C VAL A 49 -8.81 7.71 13.63
N ALA A 50 -9.09 6.75 12.73
CA ALA A 50 -10.05 5.68 13.05
C ALA A 50 -9.54 4.78 14.18
N ALA A 51 -8.27 4.41 14.17
CA ALA A 51 -7.66 3.61 15.22
C ALA A 51 -7.70 4.33 16.58
N ASP A 52 -7.34 5.62 16.62
CA ASP A 52 -7.35 6.44 17.83
C ASP A 52 -8.77 6.59 18.39
N VAL A 53 -9.75 6.85 17.53
CA VAL A 53 -11.16 6.96 17.91
C VAL A 53 -11.66 5.66 18.53
N ILE A 54 -11.37 4.52 17.92
CA ILE A 54 -11.82 3.22 18.43
C ILE A 54 -11.10 2.89 19.74
N HIS A 55 -9.81 3.20 19.85
CA HIS A 55 -9.05 3.00 21.08
C HIS A 55 -9.66 3.82 22.24
N ARG A 56 -9.93 5.11 22.02
CA ARG A 56 -10.61 5.97 23.01
C ARG A 56 -12.02 5.50 23.33
N ALA A 57 -12.75 5.01 22.33
CA ALA A 57 -14.08 4.46 22.54
C ALA A 57 -14.07 3.23 23.46
N ARG A 58 -13.08 2.33 23.29
CA ARG A 58 -12.88 1.18 24.20
C ARG A 58 -12.49 1.61 25.61
N GLU A 59 -11.58 2.59 25.76
CA GLU A 59 -11.20 3.14 27.08
C GLU A 59 -12.43 3.71 27.82
N LEU A 60 -13.23 4.53 27.15
CA LEU A 60 -14.44 5.13 27.72
C LEU A 60 -15.48 4.08 28.10
N ALA A 61 -15.62 3.04 27.27
CA ALA A 61 -16.55 1.97 27.55
C ALA A 61 -16.20 1.17 28.81
N GLY A 62 -14.92 1.07 29.17
CA GLY A 62 -14.48 0.41 30.41
C GLY A 62 -14.72 1.20 31.69
N VAL A 63 -14.93 2.53 31.61
CA VAL A 63 -14.97 3.42 32.79
C VAL A 63 -16.34 4.06 33.01
N MET A 64 -17.07 4.40 31.94
CA MET A 64 -18.21 5.32 32.00
C MET A 64 -19.53 4.72 31.50
N LEU A 65 -19.51 3.53 30.88
CA LEU A 65 -20.72 2.92 30.31
C LEU A 65 -21.38 1.93 31.30
N PRO A 66 -22.67 2.11 31.61
CA PRO A 66 -23.47 1.10 32.30
C PRO A 66 -23.49 -0.25 31.56
N SER A 67 -23.63 -1.35 32.29
CA SER A 67 -23.66 -2.72 31.75
C SER A 67 -24.74 -2.97 30.69
N ASP A 68 -25.78 -2.14 30.67
CA ASP A 68 -26.94 -2.29 29.81
C ASP A 68 -26.79 -1.58 28.45
N ILE A 69 -25.66 -0.88 28.22
CA ILE A 69 -25.39 -0.14 26.99
C ILE A 69 -24.35 -0.86 26.14
N ASN A 70 -24.73 -1.21 24.91
CA ASN A 70 -23.82 -1.81 23.93
C ASN A 70 -23.24 -0.74 22.99
N MET A 71 -21.92 -0.74 22.83
CA MET A 71 -21.23 0.13 21.87
C MET A 71 -20.83 -0.69 20.64
N ILE A 72 -21.27 -0.25 19.45
CA ILE A 72 -21.09 -1.02 18.21
C ILE A 72 -20.50 -0.12 17.13
N ILE A 73 -19.48 -0.62 16.45
CA ILE A 73 -18.96 0.03 15.24
C ILE A 73 -19.94 -0.22 14.10
N THR A 74 -20.62 0.80 13.59
CA THR A 74 -21.54 0.67 12.45
C THR A 74 -20.85 0.90 11.11
N ARG A 75 -19.81 1.73 11.06
CA ARG A 75 -19.05 2.02 9.84
C ARG A 75 -17.62 2.47 10.16
N ASN A 76 -16.64 1.84 9.54
CA ASN A 76 -15.22 2.18 9.68
C ASN A 76 -14.59 2.52 8.32
N SER A 77 -14.45 3.81 8.03
CA SER A 77 -13.82 4.26 6.77
C SER A 77 -12.29 4.18 6.80
N GLY A 78 -11.67 4.16 7.99
CA GLY A 78 -10.23 3.95 8.15
C GLY A 78 -9.80 2.54 7.77
N LEU A 79 -10.59 1.53 8.14
CA LEU A 79 -10.37 0.13 7.73
C LEU A 79 -10.41 -0.03 6.21
N SER A 80 -11.42 0.55 5.55
CA SER A 80 -11.50 0.56 4.08
C SER A 80 -10.37 1.38 3.43
N ALA A 81 -9.92 2.45 4.08
CA ALA A 81 -8.73 3.20 3.65
C ALA A 81 -7.48 2.32 3.66
N ASN A 82 -7.24 1.63 4.77
CA ASN A 82 -6.10 0.74 4.96
C ASN A 82 -6.10 -0.43 3.99
N ALA A 83 -7.23 -1.13 3.84
CA ALA A 83 -7.34 -2.27 2.93
C ALA A 83 -6.97 -1.89 1.48
N LYS A 84 -7.47 -0.75 0.99
CA LYS A 84 -7.15 -0.29 -0.36
C LYS A 84 -5.68 0.16 -0.51
N VAL A 85 -5.09 0.75 0.52
CA VAL A 85 -3.67 1.08 0.51
C VAL A 85 -2.84 -0.20 0.44
N ASN A 86 -3.18 -1.22 1.22
CA ASN A 86 -2.50 -2.52 1.19
C ASN A 86 -2.58 -3.18 -0.19
N SER A 87 -3.76 -3.21 -0.81
CA SER A 87 -3.91 -3.75 -2.17
C SER A 87 -3.02 -3.02 -3.18
N LEU A 88 -2.92 -1.69 -3.11
CA LEU A 88 -2.04 -0.94 -4.01
C LEU A 88 -0.55 -1.22 -3.78
N VAL A 89 -0.14 -1.44 -2.53
CA VAL A 89 1.24 -1.82 -2.21
C VAL A 89 1.54 -3.22 -2.76
N GLU A 90 0.60 -4.15 -2.64
CA GLU A 90 0.72 -5.48 -3.23
C GLU A 90 0.82 -5.42 -4.76
N ASP A 91 -0.05 -4.65 -5.41
CA ASP A 91 -0.01 -4.43 -6.87
C ASP A 91 1.33 -3.83 -7.32
N LEU A 92 1.88 -2.87 -6.56
CA LEU A 92 3.19 -2.28 -6.82
C LEU A 92 4.31 -3.34 -6.73
N LEU A 93 4.30 -4.18 -5.70
CA LEU A 93 5.30 -5.24 -5.54
C LEU A 93 5.23 -6.24 -6.69
N VAL A 94 4.03 -6.66 -7.07
CA VAL A 94 3.82 -7.55 -8.23
C VAL A 94 4.35 -6.90 -9.51
N ALA A 95 4.05 -5.62 -9.73
CA ALA A 95 4.55 -4.88 -10.90
C ALA A 95 6.09 -4.83 -10.93
N VAL A 96 6.74 -4.51 -9.80
CA VAL A 96 8.21 -4.51 -9.71
C VAL A 96 8.78 -5.89 -10.05
N VAL A 97 8.23 -6.97 -9.48
CA VAL A 97 8.70 -8.33 -9.76
C VAL A 97 8.56 -8.68 -11.23
N ILE A 98 7.43 -8.35 -11.85
CA ILE A 98 7.20 -8.59 -13.29
C ILE A 98 8.26 -7.87 -14.12
N VAL A 99 8.53 -6.59 -13.81
CA VAL A 99 9.56 -5.83 -14.51
C VAL A 99 10.92 -6.51 -14.38
N LEU A 100 11.34 -6.91 -13.16
CA LEU A 100 12.62 -7.60 -12.96
C LEU A 100 12.73 -8.91 -13.77
N VAL A 101 11.65 -9.68 -13.84
CA VAL A 101 11.61 -10.92 -14.63
C VAL A 101 11.78 -10.61 -16.11
N LEU A 102 11.03 -9.64 -16.64
CA LEU A 102 11.13 -9.23 -18.04
C LEU A 102 12.53 -8.72 -18.39
N LEU A 103 13.15 -7.94 -17.51
CA LEU A 103 14.52 -7.44 -17.70
C LEU A 103 15.55 -8.56 -17.70
N THR A 104 15.39 -9.54 -16.81
CA THR A 104 16.29 -10.70 -16.75
C THR A 104 16.26 -11.50 -18.05
N ILE A 105 15.08 -11.62 -18.66
CA ILE A 105 14.91 -12.32 -19.95
C ILE A 105 15.37 -11.45 -21.13
N GLY A 106 15.12 -10.14 -21.10
CA GLY A 106 15.38 -9.23 -22.22
C GLY A 106 16.82 -8.75 -22.34
N LEU A 107 17.47 -8.38 -21.22
CA LEU A 107 18.80 -7.76 -21.21
C LEU A 107 19.91 -8.74 -20.80
N GLY A 108 19.57 -9.81 -20.08
CA GLY A 108 20.53 -10.72 -19.48
C GLY A 108 20.76 -10.46 -17.99
N TRP A 109 21.35 -11.45 -17.31
CA TRP A 109 21.47 -11.47 -15.84
C TRP A 109 22.35 -10.36 -15.27
N ARG A 110 23.40 -9.92 -15.98
CA ARG A 110 24.34 -8.90 -15.47
C ARG A 110 23.70 -7.52 -15.49
N GLU A 111 23.04 -7.21 -16.59
CA GLU A 111 22.30 -5.98 -16.86
C GLU A 111 21.11 -5.85 -15.90
N ALA A 112 20.35 -6.94 -15.74
CA ALA A 112 19.18 -6.97 -14.86
C ALA A 112 19.51 -6.71 -13.38
N ILE A 113 20.67 -7.14 -12.88
CA ILE A 113 21.10 -6.87 -11.50
C ILE A 113 21.25 -5.37 -11.23
N VAL A 114 21.80 -4.62 -12.19
CA VAL A 114 22.01 -3.17 -12.03
C VAL A 114 20.65 -2.48 -11.84
N VAL A 115 19.68 -2.82 -12.68
CA VAL A 115 18.32 -2.26 -12.59
C VAL A 115 17.59 -2.76 -11.34
N ALA A 116 17.78 -4.03 -10.96
CA ALA A 116 17.19 -4.63 -9.77
C ALA A 116 17.61 -3.94 -8.46
N VAL A 117 18.84 -3.43 -8.40
CA VAL A 117 19.32 -2.65 -7.26
C VAL A 117 18.86 -1.19 -7.36
N ALA A 118 18.82 -0.62 -8.56
CA ALA A 118 18.43 0.77 -8.77
C ALA A 118 16.98 1.04 -8.34
N ILE A 119 16.03 0.16 -8.67
CA ILE A 119 14.60 0.36 -8.36
C ILE A 119 14.36 0.53 -6.84
N PRO A 120 14.73 -0.41 -5.95
CA PRO A 120 14.52 -0.24 -4.52
C PRO A 120 15.21 0.99 -3.93
N VAL A 121 16.39 1.34 -4.43
CA VAL A 121 17.14 2.51 -3.97
C VAL A 121 16.39 3.81 -4.28
N VAL A 122 15.92 3.98 -5.52
CA VAL A 122 15.18 5.19 -5.93
C VAL A 122 13.82 5.28 -5.24
N PHE A 123 13.10 4.16 -5.11
CA PHE A 123 11.84 4.13 -4.37
C PHE A 123 12.04 4.45 -2.88
N GLY A 124 13.05 3.86 -2.25
CA GLY A 124 13.41 4.13 -0.86
C GLY A 124 13.76 5.60 -0.66
N LEU A 125 14.54 6.19 -1.57
CA LEU A 125 14.87 7.61 -1.54
C LEU A 125 13.63 8.49 -1.71
N THR A 126 12.77 8.18 -2.67
CA THR A 126 11.52 8.92 -2.91
C THR A 126 10.61 8.90 -1.67
N LEU A 127 10.46 7.74 -1.03
CA LEU A 127 9.70 7.59 0.21
C LEU A 127 10.35 8.33 1.39
N ALA A 128 11.69 8.32 1.48
CA ALA A 128 12.42 9.07 2.51
C ALA A 128 12.20 10.58 2.35
N PHE A 129 12.30 11.11 1.13
CA PHE A 129 11.99 12.52 0.85
C PHE A 129 10.52 12.84 1.15
N ASN A 130 9.59 11.96 0.79
CA ASN A 130 8.18 12.12 1.09
C ASN A 130 7.95 12.24 2.62
N LEU A 131 8.63 11.41 3.40
CA LEU A 131 8.59 11.47 4.86
C LEU A 131 9.22 12.75 5.41
N MET A 132 10.38 13.17 4.88
CA MET A 132 11.05 14.41 5.30
C MET A 132 10.22 15.67 5.02
N LEU A 133 9.44 15.67 3.93
CA LEU A 133 8.53 16.75 3.56
C LEU A 133 7.20 16.71 4.35
N GLY A 134 7.00 15.71 5.21
CA GLY A 134 5.81 15.58 6.05
C GLY A 134 4.58 15.05 5.31
N PHE A 135 4.75 14.42 4.14
CA PHE A 135 3.65 13.82 3.40
C PHE A 135 3.33 12.41 3.92
N THR A 136 2.03 12.09 3.94
CA THR A 136 1.56 10.75 4.31
C THR A 136 1.43 9.85 3.08
N ILE A 137 1.72 8.56 3.24
CA ILE A 137 1.38 7.55 2.24
C ILE A 137 -0.14 7.42 2.15
N ASN A 138 -0.68 7.66 0.96
CA ASN A 138 -2.09 7.50 0.65
C ASN A 138 -2.25 6.91 -0.77
N ARG A 139 -3.51 6.71 -1.19
CA ARG A 139 -3.79 6.11 -2.49
C ARG A 139 -3.24 6.94 -3.66
N VAL A 140 -3.33 8.26 -3.61
CA VAL A 140 -2.84 9.15 -4.68
C VAL A 140 -1.32 9.06 -4.79
N THR A 141 -0.60 9.10 -3.66
CA THR A 141 0.86 8.98 -3.67
C THR A 141 1.31 7.60 -4.13
N LEU A 142 0.58 6.53 -3.78
CA LEU A 142 0.88 5.17 -4.27
C LEU A 142 0.62 5.03 -5.77
N PHE A 143 -0.48 5.59 -6.28
CA PHE A 143 -0.71 5.62 -7.73
C PHE A 143 0.40 6.40 -8.45
N ALA A 144 0.83 7.54 -7.92
CA ALA A 144 1.95 8.29 -8.48
C ALA A 144 3.24 7.47 -8.48
N LEU A 145 3.53 6.72 -7.41
CA LEU A 145 4.69 5.83 -7.33
C LEU A 145 4.62 4.66 -8.34
N ILE A 146 3.45 4.04 -8.52
CA ILE A 146 3.24 2.98 -9.52
C ILE A 146 3.43 3.52 -10.94
N LEU A 147 2.83 4.68 -11.27
CA LEU A 147 2.99 5.30 -12.58
C LEU A 147 4.44 5.73 -12.82
N SER A 148 5.07 6.30 -11.78
CA SER A 148 6.47 6.69 -11.82
C SER A 148 7.39 5.49 -11.98
N LEU A 149 7.03 4.29 -11.51
CA LEU A 149 7.82 3.07 -11.74
C LEU A 149 8.03 2.86 -13.24
N GLY A 150 6.97 2.95 -14.04
CA GLY A 150 7.03 2.74 -15.48
C GLY A 150 7.96 3.75 -16.17
N LEU A 151 7.86 5.02 -15.81
CA LEU A 151 8.73 6.05 -16.36
C LEU A 151 10.18 5.94 -15.85
N LEU A 152 10.36 5.56 -14.59
CA LEU A 152 11.67 5.49 -13.94
C LEU A 152 12.52 4.34 -14.50
N VAL A 153 11.91 3.22 -14.87
CA VAL A 153 12.67 2.06 -15.36
C VAL A 153 13.16 2.26 -16.79
N ASP A 154 12.50 3.10 -17.59
CA ASP A 154 12.87 3.33 -18.98
C ASP A 154 14.31 3.88 -19.11
N ASP A 155 14.69 4.87 -18.28
CA ASP A 155 16.02 5.50 -18.39
C ASP A 155 17.17 4.50 -18.11
N PRO A 156 17.21 3.79 -16.95
CA PRO A 156 18.27 2.82 -16.67
C PRO A 156 18.29 1.64 -17.65
N ILE A 157 17.14 1.25 -18.21
CA ILE A 157 17.06 0.17 -19.21
C ILE A 157 17.80 0.59 -20.48
N VAL A 158 17.50 1.78 -21.01
CA VAL A 158 18.13 2.29 -22.24
C VAL A 158 19.62 2.51 -22.01
N ASP A 159 20.02 3.03 -20.84
CA ASP A 159 21.44 3.23 -20.51
C ASP A 159 22.22 1.91 -20.46
N VAL A 160 21.68 0.90 -19.77
CA VAL A 160 22.33 -0.42 -19.66
C VAL A 160 22.37 -1.14 -21.01
N GLU A 161 21.30 -1.06 -21.81
CA GLU A 161 21.30 -1.60 -23.17
C GLU A 161 22.33 -0.89 -24.04
N ASN A 162 22.41 0.43 -23.96
CA ASN A 162 23.36 1.23 -24.73
C ASN A 162 24.81 0.88 -24.36
N ILE A 163 25.11 0.73 -23.07
CA ILE A 163 26.42 0.28 -22.58
C ILE A 163 26.75 -1.11 -23.13
N SER A 164 25.82 -2.06 -23.00
CA SER A 164 26.01 -3.44 -23.49
C SER A 164 26.24 -3.46 -25.00
N ARG A 165 25.47 -2.69 -25.76
CA ARG A 165 25.60 -2.52 -27.21
C ARG A 165 26.94 -1.88 -27.59
N HIS A 166 27.36 -0.83 -26.89
CA HIS A 166 28.61 -0.12 -27.16
C HIS A 166 29.82 -1.03 -26.95
N PHE A 167 29.88 -1.74 -25.81
CA PHE A 167 30.95 -2.72 -25.55
C PHE A 167 30.94 -3.88 -26.55
N ALA A 168 29.77 -4.32 -27.02
CA ALA A 168 29.66 -5.35 -28.06
C ALA A 168 30.15 -4.86 -29.44
N LEU A 169 30.05 -3.55 -29.74
CA LEU A 169 30.54 -2.95 -30.98
C LEU A 169 32.05 -2.72 -30.95
N GLU A 170 32.58 -2.19 -29.85
CA GLU A 170 34.04 -1.98 -29.66
C GLU A 170 34.82 -3.31 -29.65
N GLY A 171 34.24 -4.38 -29.10
CA GLY A 171 34.81 -5.74 -29.16
C GLY A 171 34.75 -6.42 -30.54
N LYS A 172 33.98 -5.89 -31.50
CA LYS A 172 33.83 -6.46 -32.85
C LYS A 172 34.68 -5.77 -33.93
N ALA A 173 35.26 -4.60 -33.65
CA ALA A 173 36.08 -3.87 -34.63
C ALA A 173 37.48 -4.48 -34.84
N THR A 174 37.97 -5.36 -33.96
CA THR A 174 39.40 -5.73 -33.94
C THR A 174 39.76 -7.05 -34.62
N ARG A 175 38.84 -7.97 -34.91
CA ARG A 175 39.23 -9.27 -35.51
C ARG A 175 39.36 -9.28 -37.03
N LEU A 176 38.66 -8.38 -37.74
CA LEU A 176 38.59 -8.43 -39.20
C LEU A 176 39.61 -7.52 -39.91
N ILE A 177 40.30 -6.64 -39.18
CA ILE A 177 41.34 -5.74 -39.70
C ILE A 177 42.76 -6.25 -39.37
N ALA A 178 42.94 -7.08 -38.34
CA ALA A 178 44.24 -7.63 -37.95
C ALA A 178 44.71 -8.84 -38.79
N LEU A 179 43.92 -9.28 -39.78
CA LEU A 179 44.23 -10.43 -40.65
C LEU A 179 44.40 -10.03 -42.13
N LYS A 180 44.70 -8.75 -42.41
CA LYS A 180 45.14 -8.27 -43.72
C LYS A 180 46.53 -7.67 -43.61
#